data_AF-A0A2T1DJW3-F1
#
_entry.id   AF-A0A2T1DJW3-F1
#
_cell.length_a   1.000
_cell.length_b   1.000
_cell.length_c   1.000
_cell.angle_alpha   90.00
_cell.angle_beta   90.00
_cell.angle_gamma   90.00
#
_symmetry.space_group_name_H-M   'P 1'
#
loop_
_entity.id
_entity.type
_entity.pdbx_description
1 polymer ?
#
loop_
_entity_poly.entity_id
_entity_poly.type
_entity_poly.pdbx_seq_one_letter_code
_entity_poly.pdbx_strand_id
1 'polypeptide(L)' 'MNTLEVSQLAADRGCILKILHIDDSDLYWVENHVFIGKPFDRLDDLVQFIRLLPVLGRRD' A
#
# COMPACT_ATOMS: atom_id res chain seq x y z
N MET A 1 13.08 1.79 -0.53
CA MET A 1 12.30 0.56 -0.80
C MET A 1 11.75 0.65 -2.21
N ASN A 2 11.81 -0.43 -2.98
CA ASN A 2 11.23 -0.47 -4.33
C ASN A 2 9.74 -0.86 -4.28
N THR A 3 8.99 -0.61 -5.36
CA THR A 3 7.56 -0.96 -5.47
C THR A 3 7.25 -2.43 -5.14
N LEU A 4 8.18 -3.33 -5.47
CA LEU A 4 8.08 -4.75 -5.13
C LEU A 4 8.10 -4.99 -3.62
N GLU A 5 9.00 -4.33 -2.89
CA GLU A 5 9.09 -4.48 -1.43
C GLU A 5 7.87 -3.89 -0.73
N VAL A 6 7.36 -2.76 -1.23
CA VAL A 6 6.14 -2.15 -0.70
C VAL A 6 4.91 -3.01 -0.98
N SER A 7 4.86 -3.66 -2.14
CA SER A 7 3.81 -4.63 -2.46
C SER A 7 3.81 -5.82 -1.51
N GLN A 8 4.99 -6.36 -1.19
CA GLN A 8 5.11 -7.45 -0.21
C GLN A 8 4.71 -6.99 1.20
N LEU A 9 5.12 -5.79 1.62
CA LEU A 9 4.72 -5.21 2.90
C LEU A 9 3.21 -5.00 2.98
N ALA A 10 2.58 -4.50 1.90
CA ALA A 10 1.14 -4.36 1.82
C ALA A 10 0.44 -5.73 1.92
N ALA A 11 0.95 -6.74 1.21
CA ALA A 11 0.40 -8.09 1.23
C ALA A 11 0.49 -8.75 2.62
N ASP A 12 1.57 -8.53 3.36
CA ASP A 12 1.72 -8.98 4.76
C ASP A 12 0.66 -8.36 5.68
N ARG A 13 0.19 -7.14 5.35
CA ARG A 13 -0.94 -6.48 6.03
C ARG A 13 -2.30 -6.82 5.44
N GLY A 14 -2.37 -7.74 4.48
CA GLY A 14 -3.61 -8.14 3.82
C GLY A 14 -4.14 -7.12 2.81
N CYS A 15 -3.27 -6.27 2.27
CA CYS A 15 -3.57 -5.24 1.29
C CYS A 15 -2.83 -5.48 -0.04
N ILE A 16 -3.31 -4.83 -1.10
CA ILE A 16 -2.74 -4.84 -2.45
C ILE A 16 -2.27 -3.42 -2.76
N LEU A 17 -1.03 -3.29 -3.23
CA LEU A 17 -0.51 -2.02 -3.74
C LEU A 17 -1.18 -1.69 -5.08
N LYS A 18 -1.66 -0.46 -5.22
CA LYS A 18 -2.12 0.13 -6.47
C LYS A 18 -1.26 1.31 -6.85
N ILE A 19 -1.06 1.45 -8.15
CA ILE A 19 -0.25 2.49 -8.76
C ILE A 19 -1.06 3.06 -9.91
N LEU A 20 -1.21 4.38 -9.94
CA LEU A 20 -1.88 5.10 -11.02
C LEU A 20 -0.95 6.18 -11.54
N HIS A 21 -0.72 6.15 -12.84
CA HIS A 21 0.11 7.14 -13.53
C HIS A 21 -0.79 8.22 -14.14
N ILE A 22 -0.63 9.47 -13.72
CA ILE A 22 -1.36 10.65 -14.21
C ILE A 22 -0.37 11.78 -14.44
N ASP A 23 -0.36 12.37 -15.65
CA ASP A 23 0.41 13.57 -15.99
C ASP A 23 1.86 13.57 -15.43
N ASP A 24 2.63 12.52 -15.76
CA ASP A 24 4.03 12.30 -15.34
C ASP A 24 4.23 12.00 -13.84
N SER A 25 3.15 11.90 -13.06
CA SER A 25 3.17 11.59 -11.63
C SER A 25 2.58 10.21 -11.34
N ASP A 26 3.21 9.49 -10.42
CA ASP A 26 2.66 8.26 -9.88
C ASP A 26 1.94 8.51 -8.55
N LEU A 27 0.72 8.00 -8.45
CA LEU A 27 -0.04 7.93 -7.20
C LEU A 27 -0.11 6.49 -6.72
N TYR A 28 0.26 6.31 -5.46
CA TYR A 28 0.33 5.02 -4.81
C TYR A 28 -0.69 4.95 -3.67
N TRP A 29 -1.45 3.86 -3.59
CA TRP A 29 -2.29 3.57 -2.42
C TRP A 29 -2.35 2.07 -2.18
N VAL A 30 -2.85 1.69 -1.02
CA VAL A 30 -3.16 0.29 -0.71
C VAL A 30 -4.64 0.10 -0.55
N GLU A 31 -5.16 -1.03 -1.03
CA GLU A 31 -6.54 -1.41 -0.81
C GLU A 31 -6.66 -2.87 -0.39
N ASN A 32 -7.74 -3.19 0.31
CA ASN A 32 -8.16 -4.56 0.56
C ASN A 32 -9.69 -4.64 0.41
N HIS A 33 -10.25 -5.80 0.73
CA HIS A 33 -11.68 -6.06 0.61
C HIS A 33 -12.58 -5.19 1.52
N VAL A 34 -12.03 -4.45 2.50
CA VAL A 34 -12.78 -3.64 3.48
C VAL A 34 -12.41 -2.15 3.47
N PHE A 35 -11.30 -1.78 2.83
CA PHE A 35 -10.70 -0.46 2.97
C PHE A 35 -9.89 -0.09 1.72
N ILE A 36 -9.99 1.19 1.33
CA ILE A 36 -9.14 1.80 0.31
C ILE A 36 -8.39 2.95 0.96
N GLY A 37 -7.07 2.91 0.87
CA GLY A 37 -6.16 3.92 1.40
C GLY A 37 -6.18 5.22 0.61
N LYS A 38 -5.80 6.30 1.29
CA LYS A 38 -5.56 7.57 0.62
C LYS A 38 -4.41 7.43 -0.39
N PRO A 39 -4.46 8.14 -1.52
CA PRO A 39 -3.35 8.18 -2.46
C PRO A 39 -2.18 8.99 -1.91
N PHE A 40 -0.97 8.56 -2.25
CA PHE A 40 0.31 9.18 -1.90
C PHE A 40 1.13 9.37 -3.16
N ASP A 41 1.79 10.53 -3.29
CA ASP A 41 2.75 10.81 -4.37
C ASP A 41 4.14 10.20 -4.11
N ARG A 42 4.42 9.83 -2.86
CA ARG A 42 5.70 9.24 -2.42
C ARG A 42 5.51 7.85 -1.85
N LEU A 43 6.36 6.94 -2.29
CA LEU A 43 6.42 5.57 -1.77
C LEU A 43 6.72 5.54 -0.27
N ASP A 44 7.55 6.44 0.24
CA ASP A 44 7.97 6.45 1.65
C ASP A 44 6.81 6.74 2.59
N ASP A 45 5.99 7.74 2.26
CA ASP A 45 4.77 8.07 3.01
C ASP A 45 3.77 6.90 3.01
N LEU A 46 3.64 6.21 1.87
CA LEU A 46 2.82 5.00 1.81
C LEU A 46 3.37 3.89 2.70
N VAL A 47 4.70 3.69 2.75
CA VAL A 47 5.33 2.69 3.63
C VAL A 47 5.04 3.00 5.10
N GLN A 48 5.17 4.26 5.51
CA GLN A 48 4.82 4.67 6.88
C GLN A 48 3.35 4.34 7.18
N PHE A 49 2.46 4.63 6.24
CA PHE A 49 1.04 4.31 6.37
C PHE A 49 0.79 2.80 6.50
N ILE A 50 1.37 1.97 5.63
CA ILE A 50 1.21 0.51 5.69
C ILE A 50 1.73 -0.06 7.02
N ARG A 51 2.83 0.49 7.55
CA ARG A 51 3.38 0.05 8.85
C ARG A 51 2.42 0.30 10.02
N LEU A 52 1.57 1.32 9.93
CA LEU A 52 0.55 1.64 10.92
C LEU A 52 -0.70 0.77 10.80
N LEU A 53 -0.93 0.12 9.65
CA LEU A 53 -2.08 -0.76 9.47
C LEU A 53 -1.99 -1.98 10.40
N PRO A 54 -3.09 -2.42 11.03
CA PRO A 54 -3.08 -3.66 11.78
C PRO A 54 -2.68 -4.82 10.87
N VAL A 55 -1.86 -5.74 11.38
CA VAL A 55 -1.61 -7.01 10.69
C VAL A 55 -2.92 -7.77 10.70
N LEU A 56 -3.61 -7.81 9.56
CA LEU A 56 -4.74 -8.69 9.35
C LEU A 56 -4.18 -10.12 9.26
N GLY A 57 -3.88 -10.69 10.43
CA GLY A 57 -3.35 -12.04 10.54
C GLY A 57 -4.23 -13.02 9.78
N ARG A 58 -3.59 -13.98 9.09
CA ARG A 58 -4.25 -15.20 8.65
C ARG A 58 -5.11 -15.71 9.80
N ARG A 59 -6.44 -15.65 9.63
CA ARG A 59 -7.34 -16.49 10.40
C ARG A 59 -6.96 -17.92 10.02
N ASP A 60 -6.25 -18.58 10.94
CA ASP A 60 -6.09 -20.03 10.98
C ASP A 60 -7.46 -20.71 10.97
#